data_AF-A0A1H0U421-F1
#
_entry.id   AF-A0A1H0U421-F1
#
_cell.length_a   1.000
_cell.length_b   1.000
_cell.length_c   1.000
_cell.angle_alpha   90.00
_cell.angle_beta   90.00
_cell.angle_gamma   90.00
#
_symmetry.space_group_name_H-M   'P 1'
#
loop_
_entity.id
_entity.type
_entity.pdbx_description
1 polymer ?
#
loop_
_entity_poly.entity_id
_entity_poly.type
_entity_poly.pdbx_seq_one_letter_code
_entity_poly.pdbx_strand_id
1 'polypeptide(L)' 'MALMRCVSSFAATVKGRPHVVNVGQLIEDTDPLYVGRERHFETASATAGNPPRVEQATAAPGERRTTSRPRKTKGGETDA' A
#
# COMPACT_ATOMS: atom_id res chain seq x y z
N MET A 1 2.26 17.48 -5.89
CA MET A 1 1.15 16.52 -5.92
C MET A 1 1.63 15.24 -5.28
N ALA A 2 1.13 14.98 -4.09
CA ALA A 2 1.35 13.72 -3.38
C ALA A 2 0.10 12.85 -3.46
N LEU A 3 0.30 11.53 -3.56
CA LEU A 3 -0.78 10.56 -3.42
C LEU A 3 -1.00 10.25 -1.93
N MET A 4 -2.26 10.38 -1.51
CA MET A 4 -2.72 10.17 -0.16
C MET A 4 -3.59 8.92 -0.13
N ARG A 5 -3.24 7.96 0.73
CA ARG A 5 -3.97 6.71 0.92
C ARG A 5 -4.97 6.89 2.06
N CYS A 6 -6.23 6.58 1.80
CA CYS A 6 -7.27 6.60 2.83
C CYS A 6 -7.02 5.48 3.87
N VAL A 7 -6.99 5.82 5.16
CA VAL A 7 -6.81 4.85 6.26
C VAL A 7 -8.12 4.48 6.95
N SER A 8 -9.20 5.25 6.73
CA SER A 8 -10.51 5.00 7.33
C SER A 8 -11.62 5.37 6.36
N SER A 9 -12.55 4.46 6.07
CA SER A 9 -13.64 4.73 5.13
C SER A 9 -14.56 5.84 5.63
N PHE A 10 -15.02 6.70 4.71
CA PHE A 10 -16.01 7.74 5.01
C PHE A 10 -16.85 8.07 3.78
N ALA A 11 -17.99 8.74 4.02
CA ALA A 11 -18.81 9.33 2.98
C ALA A 11 -18.77 10.85 3.08
N ALA A 12 -18.67 11.53 1.94
CA ALA A 12 -18.69 12.99 1.86
C ALA A 12 -19.46 13.45 0.63
N THR A 13 -20.10 14.61 0.73
CA THR A 13 -20.73 15.24 -0.44
C THR A 13 -19.79 16.30 -0.98
N VAL A 14 -19.41 16.17 -2.25
CA VAL A 14 -18.54 17.12 -2.95
C VAL A 14 -19.29 17.62 -4.18
N LYS A 15 -19.42 18.94 -4.32
CA LYS A 15 -20.15 19.59 -5.43
C LYS A 15 -21.58 19.01 -5.62
N GLY A 16 -22.27 18.75 -4.51
CA GLY A 16 -23.63 18.21 -4.50
C GLY A 16 -23.74 16.72 -4.86
N ARG A 17 -22.62 16.01 -5.03
CA ARG A 17 -22.59 14.57 -5.32
C ARG A 17 -22.06 13.78 -4.13
N PRO A 18 -22.72 12.68 -3.72
CA PRO A 18 -22.21 11.82 -2.67
C PRO A 18 -21.03 10.99 -3.20
N HIS A 19 -19.96 10.93 -2.41
CA HIS A 19 -18.78 10.12 -2.65
C HIS A 19 -18.53 9.23 -1.43
N VAL A 20 -18.24 7.97 -1.68
CA VAL A 20 -17.75 7.03 -0.68
C VAL A 20 -16.28 6.80 -0.95
N VAL A 21 -15.46 7.06 0.07
CA VAL A 21 -14.01 6.81 0.03
C VAL A 21 -13.73 5.60 0.90
N ASN A 22 -13.15 4.56 0.30
CA ASN A 22 -12.83 3.32 1.00
C ASN A 22 -11.40 3.32 1.54
N VAL A 23 -11.15 2.54 2.60
CA VAL A 23 -9.79 2.27 3.07
C VAL A 23 -8.92 1.75 1.92
N GLY A 24 -7.72 2.30 1.80
CA GLY A 24 -6.75 1.96 0.77
C GLY A 24 -6.91 2.73 -0.54
N GLN A 25 -8.01 3.46 -0.73
CA GLN A 25 -8.20 4.30 -1.91
C GLN A 25 -7.14 5.40 -1.95
N LEU A 26 -6.58 5.63 -3.14
CA LEU A 26 -5.57 6.66 -3.39
C LEU A 26 -6.24 7.89 -4.00
N ILE A 27 -5.99 9.05 -3.42
CA ILE A 27 -6.45 10.35 -3.93
C ILE A 27 -5.29 11.36 -3.92
N GLU A 28 -5.44 12.45 -4.65
CA GLU A 28 -4.45 13.54 -4.64
C GLU A 28 -4.67 14.48 -3.44
N ASP A 29 -3.58 15.10 -2.97
CA ASP A 29 -3.60 16.13 -1.93
C ASP A 29 -4.38 17.40 -2.30
N THR A 30 -4.71 17.57 -3.59
CA THR A 30 -5.53 18.67 -4.11
C THR A 30 -7.02 18.31 -4.22
N ASP A 31 -7.40 17.05 -3.98
CA ASP A 31 -8.78 16.60 -4.12
C ASP A 31 -9.67 17.24 -3.03
N PRO A 32 -10.85 17.79 -3.35
CA PRO A 32 -11.80 18.26 -2.34
C PRO A 32 -12.22 17.21 -1.29
N LEU A 33 -12.05 15.92 -1.58
CA LEU A 33 -12.24 14.82 -0.64
C LEU A 33 -11.11 14.70 0.39
N TYR A 34 -9.91 15.19 0.07
CA TYR A 34 -8.78 15.28 0.99
C TYR A 34 -8.87 16.52 1.88
N VAL A 35 -9.18 17.68 1.29
CA VAL A 35 -9.18 18.98 1.99
C VAL A 35 -10.20 18.99 3.14
N GLY A 36 -9.74 19.31 4.35
CA GLY A 36 -10.51 19.32 5.60
C GLY A 36 -10.78 17.92 6.18
N ARG A 37 -10.18 16.88 5.60
CA ARG A 37 -10.34 15.46 5.98
C ARG A 37 -9.00 14.73 6.04
N GLU A 38 -7.91 15.46 6.19
CA GLU A 38 -6.52 14.97 6.10
C GLU A 38 -6.24 13.85 7.12
N ARG A 39 -6.91 13.89 8.28
CA ARG A 39 -6.82 12.85 9.33
C ARG A 39 -7.22 11.44 8.86
N HIS A 40 -7.97 11.34 7.77
CA HIS A 40 -8.40 10.06 7.20
C HIS A 40 -7.39 9.52 6.17
N PHE A 41 -6.24 10.17 6.01
CA PHE A 41 -5.26 9.84 4.99
C PHE A 41 -3.84 9.75 5.55
N GLU A 42 -3.02 8.94 4.89
CA GLU A 42 -1.58 8.85 5.07
C GLU A 42 -0.87 9.05 3.72
N THR A 43 0.38 9.50 3.72
CA THR A 43 1.16 9.59 2.48
C THR A 43 1.37 8.19 1.89
N ALA A 44 1.02 7.97 0.62
CA ALA A 44 1.05 6.62 0.01
C ALA A 44 2.47 6.02 -0.06
N SER A 45 3.53 6.85 -0.02
CA SER A 45 4.92 6.37 0.07
C SER A 45 5.21 5.62 1.37
N ALA A 46 4.43 5.83 2.43
CA ALA A 46 4.57 5.13 3.70
C ALA A 46 4.19 3.64 3.61
N THR A 47 3.36 3.25 2.63
CA THR A 47 2.85 1.87 2.50
C THR A 47 3.57 1.04 1.43
N ALA A 48 4.55 1.60 0.73
CA ALA A 48 5.36 0.88 -0.28
C ALA A 48 6.18 -0.31 0.29
N GLY A 49 6.15 -0.53 1.61
CA GLY A 49 6.82 -1.63 2.29
C GLY A 49 6.10 -2.98 2.25
N ASN A 50 4.85 -3.06 1.79
CA ASN A 50 4.14 -4.34 1.65
C ASN A 50 3.96 -4.68 0.16
N PRO A 51 4.97 -5.29 -0.48
CA PRO A 51 4.77 -5.81 -1.82
C PRO A 51 3.62 -6.82 -1.78
N PRO A 52 2.72 -6.83 -2.79
CA PRO A 52 1.73 -7.89 -2.92
C PRO A 52 2.45 -9.24 -2.84
N ARG A 53 1.81 -10.22 -2.19
CA ARG A 53 2.31 -11.58 -2.10
C ARG A 53 2.20 -12.19 -3.51
N VAL A 54 3.14 -11.82 -4.38
CA VAL A 54 3.23 -12.36 -5.73
C VAL A 54 3.59 -13.83 -5.56
N GLU A 55 2.64 -14.72 -5.81
CA GLU A 55 2.94 -16.13 -5.91
C GLU A 55 3.92 -16.31 -7.08
N GLN A 56 5.08 -16.94 -6.83
CA GLN A 56 5.95 -17.34 -7.93
C GLN A 56 5.24 -18.44 -8.74
N ALA A 57 4.70 -18.06 -9.89
CA ALA A 57 4.00 -18.93 -10.82
C ALA A 57 4.96 -19.65 -11.79
N THR A 58 6.04 -20.24 -11.28
CA THR A 58 6.92 -21.10 -12.08
C THR A 58 7.38 -22.30 -11.26
N ALA A 59 6.45 -23.20 -10.99
CA ALA A 59 6.77 -24.59 -10.67
C ALA A 59 6.35 -25.43 -11.88
N ALA A 60 7.28 -26.22 -12.42
CA ALA A 60 6.96 -27.15 -13.49
C ALA A 60 6.00 -28.26 -12.97
N PRO A 61 5.21 -28.91 -13.83
CA PRO A 61 4.32 -29.99 -13.42
C PRO A 61 5.08 -31.08 -12.64
N GLY A 62 4.76 -31.26 -11.36
CA GLY A 62 5.41 -32.25 -10.47
C GLY A 62 6.33 -31.67 -9.39
N GLU A 63 6.63 -30.36 -9.42
CA GLU A 63 7.50 -29.74 -8.42
C GLU A 63 6.74 -29.30 -7.15
N ARG A 64 7.35 -29.52 -5.98
CA ARG A 64 6.82 -29.04 -4.70
C ARG A 64 6.98 -27.52 -4.62
N ARG A 65 5.86 -26.81 -4.51
CA ARG A 65 5.82 -25.34 -4.33
C ARG A 65 6.46 -24.97 -2.98
N THR A 66 7.54 -24.19 -3.01
CA THR A 66 8.19 -23.66 -1.80
C THR A 66 7.89 -22.18 -1.63
N THR A 67 7.35 -21.77 -0.49
CA THR A 67 7.18 -20.35 -0.11
C THR A 67 8.35 -19.91 0.79
N SER A 68 9.55 -19.75 0.25
CA SER A 68 10.67 -19.20 1.04
C SER A 68 10.69 -17.67 0.97
N ARG A 69 10.96 -17.03 2.11
CA ARG A 69 11.30 -15.60 2.15
C ARG A 69 12.78 -15.44 1.78
N PRO A 70 13.18 -14.43 0.99
CA PRO A 70 14.58 -14.08 0.90
C PRO A 70 15.07 -13.65 2.30
N ARG A 71 16.06 -14.38 2.83
CA ARG A 71 16.71 -14.06 4.09
C ARG A 71 17.43 -12.73 3.92
N LYS A 72 17.11 -11.74 4.77
CA LYS A 72 17.81 -10.46 4.81
C LYS A 72 19.26 -10.71 5.24
N THR A 73 20.20 -10.70 4.31
CA THR A 73 21.63 -10.70 4.62
C THR A 73 21.97 -9.35 5.23
N LYS A 74 22.16 -9.29 6.56
CA LYS A 74 22.91 -8.21 7.19
C LYS A 74 24.39 -8.53 7.00
N GLY A 75 25.13 -7.65 6.31
CA GLY A 75 26.59 -7.68 6.32
C GLY A 75 27.12 -7.52 7.74
N GLY A 76 28.20 -8.21 8.03
CA GLY A 76 28.89 -8.20 9.32
C GLY A 76 30.20 -8.98 9.20
N GLU A 77 31.23 -8.26 8.77
CA GLU A 77 32.65 -8.53 8.95
C GLU A 77 32.95 -9.10 10.35
N THR A 78 33.76 -10.16 10.43
CA THR A 78 34.62 -10.44 11.60
C THR A 78 35.80 -11.32 11.15
N ASP A 79 36.96 -10.83 11.54
CA ASP A 79 38.33 -11.31 11.43
C ASP A 79 38.53 -12.69 12.10
N ALA A 80 39.25 -13.60 11.43
CA ALA A 80 40.12 -14.65 11.99
C ALA A 80 40.95 -15.32 10.87
#